data_AF-A0A7K7PR29-F1
#
_entry.id   AF-A0A7K7PR29-F1
#
_cell.length_a   1.000
_cell.length_b   1.000
_cell.length_c   1.000
_cell.angle_alpha   90.00
_cell.angle_beta   90.00
_cell.angle_gamma   90.00
#
_symmetry.space_group_name_H-M   'P 1'
#
loop_
_entity.id
_entity.type
_entity.pdbx_description
1 polymer ?
#
loop_
_entity_poly.entity_id
_entity_poly.type
_entity_poly.pdbx_seq_one_letter_code
_entity_poly.pdbx_strand_id
1 'polypeptide(L)'
;MALHIHEAWILLFVLPGLVTPAAINHEDYPADEGDQTSSNDNLIFDDYRGKGCVDDSGFVYKLGERFFPGHSNCPCVCTEDGPVCDQPECPKIHPKCTKVEHNGCCPECKEVKNFCEYHGKNYKILEEFKPSPCEWCRCEPSNEVHCVVADCAVPECVNPVYEPEQCCPVCKNG
;
A
#
# COMPACT_ATOMS: atom_id res chain seq x y z
N MET A 1 -42.85 6.30 -10.39
CA MET A 1 -42.29 6.24 -9.03
C MET A 1 -41.64 7.59 -8.76
N ALA A 2 -42.39 8.52 -8.19
CA ALA A 2 -41.90 9.84 -7.79
C ALA A 2 -42.54 10.17 -6.43
N LEU A 3 -41.73 10.16 -5.38
CA LEU A 3 -42.08 10.57 -4.02
C LEU A 3 -41.23 11.83 -3.74
N HIS A 4 -41.87 12.99 -3.69
CA HIS A 4 -42.40 13.66 -2.49
C HIS A 4 -41.32 14.42 -1.72
N ILE A 5 -41.29 15.74 -1.95
CA ILE A 5 -40.48 16.74 -1.26
C ILE A 5 -41.43 17.48 -0.31
N HIS A 6 -41.14 17.46 0.98
CA HIS A 6 -41.69 18.32 2.03
C HIS A 6 -40.63 18.32 3.14
N GLU A 7 -40.14 19.44 3.66
CA GLU A 7 -40.79 20.35 4.62
C GLU A 7 -40.28 21.80 4.36
N ALA A 8 -41.11 22.84 4.14
CA ALA A 8 -41.85 23.64 5.15
C ALA A 8 -40.94 24.06 6.33
N TRP A 9 -40.74 25.30 6.75
CA TRP A 9 -41.49 26.56 6.64
C TRP A 9 -40.55 27.65 7.20
N ILE A 10 -40.04 28.57 6.38
CA ILE A 10 -39.21 29.69 6.86
C ILE A 10 -40.14 30.86 7.15
N LEU A 11 -40.34 31.14 8.44
CA LEU A 11 -41.02 32.34 8.93
C LEU A 11 -40.04 33.52 8.93
N LEU A 12 -40.39 34.53 8.15
CA LEU A 12 -39.85 35.89 8.22
C LEU A 12 -40.21 36.53 9.57
N PHE A 13 -39.20 36.96 10.32
CA PHE A 13 -39.34 38.04 11.30
C PHE A 13 -38.34 39.14 10.98
N VAL A 14 -38.88 40.24 10.48
CA VAL A 14 -38.25 41.56 10.42
C VAL A 14 -38.37 42.19 11.82
N LEU A 15 -37.32 42.86 12.31
CA LEU A 15 -37.35 44.08 13.13
C LEU A 15 -35.89 44.58 13.35
N PRO A 16 -35.68 45.87 13.66
CA PRO A 16 -34.61 46.71 13.13
C PRO A 16 -33.45 46.90 14.11
N GLY A 17 -32.36 47.46 13.58
CA GLY A 17 -31.10 47.60 14.28
C GLY A 17 -31.11 48.46 15.55
N LEU A 18 -30.09 48.23 16.36
CA LEU A 18 -29.40 49.25 17.13
C LEU A 18 -27.91 48.87 17.15
N VAL A 19 -27.09 49.72 16.55
CA VAL A 19 -25.64 49.65 16.66
C VAL A 19 -25.26 50.27 18.01
N THR A 20 -24.60 49.51 18.88
CA THR A 20 -23.91 50.03 20.06
C THR A 20 -22.48 49.46 20.08
N PRO A 21 -21.45 50.29 20.31
CA PRO A 21 -20.10 49.80 20.50
C PRO A 21 -19.97 49.27 21.93
N ALA A 22 -19.77 47.97 22.11
CA ALA A 22 -19.35 47.44 23.39
C ALA A 22 -17.87 47.79 23.60
N ALA A 23 -17.64 48.69 24.57
CA ALA A 23 -16.34 49.06 25.06
C ALA A 23 -15.59 47.83 25.60
N ILE A 24 -14.30 47.76 25.28
CA ILE A 24 -13.35 46.80 25.84
C ILE A 24 -13.18 47.17 27.31
N ASN A 25 -13.79 46.41 28.23
CA ASN A 25 -13.36 46.41 29.62
C ASN A 25 -12.32 45.30 29.77
N HIS A 26 -11.12 45.71 30.16
CA HIS A 26 -10.07 44.81 30.62
C HIS A 26 -10.50 44.32 32.00
N GLU A 27 -11.11 43.13 32.05
CA GLU A 27 -11.30 42.41 33.30
C GLU A 27 -9.93 41.90 33.76
N ASP A 28 -9.33 42.68 34.66
CA ASP A 28 -8.18 42.35 35.48
C ASP A 28 -8.54 41.10 36.31
N TYR A 29 -8.07 39.93 35.88
CA TYR A 29 -8.15 38.71 36.69
C TYR A 29 -7.11 38.82 37.81
N PRO A 30 -7.50 38.72 39.10
CA PRO A 30 -6.54 38.76 40.17
C PRO A 30 -5.59 37.56 40.06
N ALA A 31 -4.29 37.86 40.04
CA ALA A 31 -3.24 36.87 40.21
C ALA A 31 -3.41 36.21 41.58
N ASP A 32 -3.64 34.89 41.58
CA ASP A 32 -3.68 34.07 42.79
C ASP A 32 -2.28 34.06 43.40
N GLU A 33 -2.11 34.80 44.50
CA GLU A 33 -0.93 34.76 45.35
C GLU A 33 -0.92 33.44 46.12
N GLY A 34 -0.31 32.42 45.52
CA GLY A 34 0.02 31.16 46.17
C GLY A 34 1.16 31.35 47.18
N ASP A 35 0.80 31.36 48.45
CA ASP A 35 1.64 31.46 49.64
C ASP A 35 2.85 30.49 49.63
N GLN A 36 4.04 31.02 49.89
CA GLN A 36 5.25 30.25 50.11
C GLN A 36 5.34 29.86 51.59
N THR A 37 5.31 28.57 51.93
CA THR A 37 6.07 28.08 53.09
C THR A 37 6.39 26.57 53.04
N SER A 38 7.70 26.32 52.94
CA SER A 38 8.49 25.24 53.56
C SER A 38 8.43 23.79 53.07
N SER A 39 9.56 23.39 52.48
CA SER A 39 10.36 22.21 52.83
C SER A 39 9.90 20.82 52.37
N ASN A 40 10.22 20.49 51.11
CA ASN A 40 11.08 19.33 50.80
C ASN A 40 11.58 19.46 49.36
N ASP A 41 12.77 20.02 49.20
CA ASP A 41 13.52 20.01 47.95
C ASP A 41 13.94 18.57 47.64
N ASN A 42 13.07 17.78 46.99
CA ASN A 42 13.39 16.56 46.23
C ASN A 42 12.15 15.94 45.56
N LEU A 43 11.19 16.74 45.10
CA LEU A 43 10.33 16.33 44.00
C LEU A 43 10.97 16.91 42.73
N ILE A 44 11.93 16.18 42.18
CA ILE A 44 12.40 16.40 40.82
C ILE A 44 11.17 16.15 39.95
N PHE A 45 10.46 17.22 39.63
CA PHE A 45 9.53 17.20 38.51
C PHE A 45 10.43 17.04 37.30
N ASP A 46 10.68 15.80 36.88
CA ASP A 46 11.42 15.53 35.66
C ASP A 46 10.80 16.43 34.59
N ASP A 47 11.57 17.40 34.09
CA ASP A 47 11.18 18.31 33.02
C ASP A 47 10.93 17.47 31.76
N TYR A 48 9.76 16.84 31.70
CA TYR A 48 9.21 16.11 30.56
C TYR A 48 8.94 17.06 29.38
N ARG A 49 9.06 18.38 29.61
CA ARG A 49 8.92 19.43 28.61
C ARG A 49 10.12 19.40 27.66
N GLY A 50 10.03 18.55 26.63
CA GLY A 50 10.97 18.50 25.51
C GLY A 50 11.99 17.36 25.54
N LYS A 51 11.97 16.51 26.56
CA LYS A 51 12.80 15.30 26.63
C LYS A 51 12.01 14.08 26.13
N GLY A 52 11.76 14.04 24.83
CA GLY A 52 10.99 12.97 24.22
C GLY A 52 10.80 13.18 22.73
N CYS A 53 10.42 12.11 22.04
CA CYS A 53 10.18 12.11 20.61
C CYS A 53 8.68 12.20 20.37
N VAL A 54 8.28 12.92 19.32
CA VAL A 54 6.86 13.09 18.96
C VAL A 54 6.63 12.51 17.57
N ASP A 55 5.58 11.70 17.39
CA ASP A 55 5.19 11.21 16.07
C ASP A 55 4.25 12.18 15.33
N ASP A 56 3.92 11.84 14.08
CA ASP A 56 3.00 12.62 13.24
C ASP A 56 1.57 12.72 13.83
N SER A 57 1.23 11.82 14.76
CA SER A 57 -0.05 11.81 15.49
C SER A 57 -0.04 12.74 16.71
N GLY A 58 1.13 13.25 17.10
CA GLY A 58 1.33 14.07 18.30
C GLY A 58 1.52 13.27 19.59
N PHE A 59 1.75 11.95 19.50
CA PHE A 59 2.04 11.11 20.65
C PHE A 59 3.50 11.28 21.09
N VAL A 60 3.72 11.37 22.41
CA VAL A 60 5.04 11.63 23.00
C VAL A 60 5.63 10.33 23.56
N TYR A 61 6.84 9.99 23.11
CA TYR A 61 7.61 8.82 23.51
C TYR A 61 8.76 9.20 24.45
N LYS A 62 9.03 8.34 25.43
CA LYS A 62 10.12 8.54 26.40
C LYS A 62 11.47 8.16 25.82
N LEU A 63 12.55 8.70 26.38
CA LEU A 63 13.91 8.29 26.05
C LEU A 63 14.10 6.77 26.25
N GLY A 64 14.69 6.11 25.27
CA GLY A 64 14.87 4.65 25.20
C GLY A 64 13.66 3.88 24.68
N GLU A 65 12.52 4.53 24.43
CA GLU A 65 11.31 3.88 23.93
C GLU A 65 11.41 3.62 22.41
N ARG A 66 10.91 2.45 21.97
CA ARG A 66 10.81 2.09 20.55
C ARG A 66 9.44 2.45 20.00
N PHE A 67 9.41 3.12 18.87
CA PHE A 67 8.17 3.57 18.23
C PHE A 67 8.27 3.63 16.71
N PHE A 68 7.13 3.76 16.03
CA PHE A 68 7.04 3.88 14.58
C PHE A 68 6.50 5.28 14.27
N PRO A 69 7.34 6.23 13.83
CA PRO A 69 6.87 7.55 13.47
C PRO A 69 6.03 7.45 12.19
N GLY A 70 4.72 7.29 12.25
CA GLY A 70 3.88 7.24 11.05
C GLY A 70 3.97 5.98 10.17
N HIS A 71 3.29 6.02 9.03
CA HIS A 71 2.90 4.83 8.24
C HIS A 71 4.01 4.23 7.35
N SER A 72 5.07 4.98 7.05
CA SER A 72 6.16 4.55 6.14
C SER A 72 7.51 4.39 6.82
N ASN A 73 7.60 4.59 8.13
CA ASN A 73 8.88 4.68 8.81
C ASN A 73 9.25 3.41 9.58
N CYS A 74 10.57 3.24 9.73
CA CYS A 74 11.18 2.14 10.45
C CYS A 74 11.02 2.26 11.96
N PRO A 75 11.18 1.16 12.71
CA PRO A 75 11.18 1.22 14.16
C PRO A 75 12.33 2.11 14.63
N CYS A 76 12.01 3.20 15.32
CA CYS A 76 12.97 4.14 15.85
C CYS A 76 13.07 4.01 17.37
N VAL A 77 14.24 4.32 17.92
CA VAL A 77 14.46 4.48 19.36
C VAL A 77 14.55 5.96 19.66
N CYS A 78 13.82 6.44 20.67
CA CYS A 78 13.97 7.81 21.10
C CYS A 78 15.26 8.00 21.90
N THR A 79 16.14 8.89 21.46
CA THR A 79 17.39 9.25 22.15
C THR A 79 17.37 10.73 22.55
N GLU A 80 18.34 11.19 23.34
CA GLU A 80 18.40 12.60 23.76
C GLU A 80 18.58 13.55 22.57
N ASP A 81 19.22 13.09 21.50
CA ASP A 81 19.43 13.83 20.25
C ASP A 81 18.24 13.70 19.26
N GLY A 82 17.23 12.89 19.58
CA GLY A 82 16.05 12.65 18.75
C GLY A 82 15.84 11.17 18.38
N PRO A 83 14.88 10.87 17.48
CA PRO A 83 14.60 9.50 17.06
C PRO A 83 15.69 8.94 16.16
N VAL A 84 16.27 7.81 16.56
CA VAL A 84 17.24 7.05 15.77
C VAL A 84 16.53 5.86 15.15
N CYS A 85 16.37 5.89 13.83
CA CYS A 85 15.67 4.87 13.06
C CYS A 85 16.68 3.97 12.36
N ASP A 86 16.77 2.72 12.79
CA ASP A 86 17.60 1.72 12.11
C ASP A 86 16.75 1.04 11.04
N GLN A 87 17.21 1.07 9.79
CA GLN A 87 16.59 0.27 8.74
C GLN A 87 17.03 -1.19 8.92
N PRO A 88 16.12 -2.11 9.24
CA PRO A 88 16.44 -3.53 9.28
C PRO A 88 16.76 -4.03 7.87
N GLU A 89 17.41 -5.18 7.77
CA GLU A 89 17.64 -5.85 6.49
C GLU A 89 16.29 -6.23 5.86
N CYS A 90 15.85 -5.45 4.88
CA CYS A 90 14.57 -5.69 4.22
C CYS A 90 14.62 -6.94 3.32
N PRO A 91 13.51 -7.70 3.24
CA PRO A 91 13.44 -8.86 2.37
C PRO A 91 13.60 -8.45 0.90
N LYS A 92 14.37 -9.25 0.15
CA LYS A 92 14.49 -9.06 -1.31
C LYS A 92 13.18 -9.44 -1.97
N ILE A 93 12.56 -8.49 -2.66
CA ILE A 93 11.33 -8.71 -3.40
C ILE A 93 11.59 -9.64 -4.58
N HIS A 94 10.74 -10.65 -4.76
CA HIS A 94 10.83 -11.55 -5.89
C HIS A 94 10.50 -10.80 -7.20
N PRO A 95 11.22 -11.04 -8.32
CA PRO A 95 10.92 -10.42 -9.62
C PRO A 95 9.55 -10.79 -10.22
N LYS A 96 8.77 -11.66 -9.55
CA LYS A 96 7.39 -12.01 -9.94
C LYS A 96 6.37 -11.03 -9.40
N CYS A 97 6.82 -10.09 -8.57
CA CYS A 97 5.97 -9.09 -8.00
C CYS A 97 5.54 -8.09 -9.07
N THR A 98 4.24 -8.00 -9.33
CA THR A 98 3.67 -7.02 -10.25
C THR A 98 3.47 -5.68 -9.54
N LYS A 99 3.16 -5.72 -8.24
CA LYS A 99 2.86 -4.52 -7.45
C LYS A 99 3.56 -4.57 -6.10
N VAL A 100 4.48 -3.62 -5.94
CA VAL A 100 5.20 -3.38 -4.69
C VAL A 100 4.51 -2.27 -3.91
N GLU A 101 4.23 -2.53 -2.64
CA GLU A 101 3.64 -1.60 -1.70
C GLU A 101 4.74 -1.08 -0.76
N HIS A 102 4.78 0.23 -0.53
CA HIS A 102 5.80 0.89 0.30
C HIS A 102 5.20 1.38 1.64
N ASN A 103 4.19 0.67 2.14
CA ASN A 103 3.38 1.09 3.30
C ASN A 103 3.98 0.59 4.62
N GLY A 104 5.27 0.87 4.81
CA GLY A 104 6.02 0.50 5.99
C GLY A 104 7.52 0.64 5.79
N CYS A 105 8.28 0.23 6.81
CA CYS A 105 9.74 0.26 6.81
C CYS A 105 10.40 -0.52 5.66
N CYS A 106 9.77 -1.64 5.27
CA CYS A 106 10.23 -2.50 4.20
C CYS A 106 9.16 -2.63 3.12
N PRO A 107 9.56 -2.67 1.84
CA PRO A 107 8.63 -2.82 0.75
C PRO A 107 8.12 -4.26 0.68
N GLU A 108 6.81 -4.41 0.50
CA GLU A 108 6.14 -5.71 0.45
C GLU A 108 5.53 -5.96 -0.93
N CYS A 109 5.51 -7.23 -1.35
CA CYS A 109 4.83 -7.59 -2.58
C CYS A 109 3.34 -7.81 -2.31
N LYS A 110 2.50 -6.93 -2.85
CA LYS A 110 1.04 -7.04 -2.67
C LYS A 110 0.40 -8.01 -3.67
N GLU A 111 0.89 -7.99 -4.90
CA GLU A 111 0.33 -8.77 -6.00
C GLU A 111 1.46 -9.47 -6.76
N VAL A 112 1.37 -10.80 -6.80
CA VAL A 112 2.27 -11.65 -7.59
C VAL A 112 1.59 -11.96 -8.91
N LYS A 113 2.31 -11.86 -10.03
CA LYS A 113 1.79 -12.32 -11.32
C LYS A 113 1.54 -13.82 -11.20
N ASN A 114 0.30 -14.27 -11.42
CA ASN A 114 -0.07 -15.70 -11.39
C ASN A 114 -0.54 -16.20 -12.76
N PHE A 115 -0.12 -15.50 -13.82
CA PHE A 115 -0.44 -15.82 -15.19
C PHE A 115 0.77 -15.56 -16.09
N CYS A 116 0.84 -16.27 -17.20
CA CYS A 116 1.73 -15.96 -18.31
C CYS A 116 0.94 -15.21 -19.38
N GLU A 117 1.61 -14.30 -20.07
CA GLU A 117 1.03 -13.59 -21.21
C GLU A 117 1.67 -14.12 -22.50
N TYR A 118 0.85 -14.65 -23.41
CA TYR A 118 1.30 -15.14 -24.71
C TYR A 118 0.39 -14.59 -25.80
N HIS A 119 0.96 -13.85 -26.76
CA HIS A 119 0.22 -13.23 -27.87
C HIS A 119 -1.04 -12.45 -27.43
N GLY A 120 -0.97 -11.73 -26.31
CA GLY A 120 -2.08 -10.95 -25.75
C GLY A 120 -3.18 -11.78 -25.06
N LYS A 121 -2.96 -13.07 -24.86
CA LYS A 121 -3.82 -13.95 -24.04
C LYS A 121 -3.12 -14.29 -22.72
N ASN A 122 -3.92 -14.40 -21.65
CA ASN A 122 -3.43 -14.76 -20.33
C ASN A 122 -3.70 -16.23 -20.06
N TYR A 123 -2.67 -16.97 -19.66
CA TYR A 123 -2.71 -18.39 -19.32
C TYR A 123 -2.34 -18.57 -17.85
N LYS A 124 -2.99 -19.49 -17.15
CA LYS A 124 -2.70 -19.80 -15.74
C LYS A 124 -1.37 -20.54 -15.61
N ILE A 125 -0.75 -20.47 -14.44
CA ILE A 125 0.43 -21.27 -14.13
C ILE A 125 0.12 -22.77 -14.33
N LEU A 126 1.06 -23.47 -14.97
CA LEU A 126 0.98 -24.88 -15.40
C LEU A 126 -0.05 -25.17 -16.49
N GLU A 127 -0.68 -24.14 -17.06
CA GLU A 127 -1.58 -24.30 -18.20
C GLU A 127 -0.78 -24.61 -19.47
N GLU A 128 -1.20 -25.66 -20.16
CA GLU A 128 -0.66 -26.10 -21.43
C GLU A 128 -1.61 -25.70 -22.55
N PHE A 129 -1.08 -25.09 -23.60
CA PHE A 129 -1.88 -24.61 -24.72
C PHE A 129 -1.14 -24.80 -26.04
N LYS A 130 -1.90 -25.01 -27.12
CA LYS A 130 -1.37 -25.17 -28.47
C LYS A 130 -1.77 -23.98 -29.33
N PRO A 131 -0.91 -22.97 -29.52
CA PRO A 131 -1.23 -21.84 -30.39
C PRO A 131 -1.32 -22.25 -31.86
N SER A 132 -0.61 -23.30 -32.27
CA SER A 132 -0.66 -23.88 -33.61
C SER A 132 -0.57 -25.42 -33.52
N PRO A 133 -0.95 -26.19 -34.55
CA PRO A 133 -0.85 -27.66 -34.51
C PRO A 133 0.59 -28.17 -34.31
N CYS A 134 1.59 -27.36 -34.66
CA CYS A 134 3.02 -27.66 -34.52
C CYS A 134 3.67 -27.13 -33.26
N GLU A 135 3.00 -26.25 -32.53
CA GLU A 135 3.58 -25.57 -31.39
C GLU A 135 2.79 -25.92 -30.14
N TRP A 136 3.51 -26.32 -29.12
CA TRP A 136 2.95 -26.62 -27.81
C TRP A 136 3.67 -25.76 -26.78
N CYS A 137 2.90 -25.01 -26.01
CA CYS A 137 3.43 -24.09 -25.01
C CYS A 137 2.88 -24.44 -23.63
N ARG A 138 3.68 -24.15 -22.61
CA ARG A 138 3.31 -24.30 -21.21
C ARG A 138 3.71 -23.06 -20.43
N CYS A 139 2.79 -22.57 -19.60
CA CYS A 139 3.08 -21.51 -18.65
C CYS A 139 3.78 -22.10 -17.42
N GLU A 140 5.07 -21.80 -17.23
CA GLU A 140 5.80 -22.27 -16.07
C GLU A 140 5.51 -21.41 -14.83
N PRO A 141 5.71 -21.94 -13.61
CA PRO A 141 5.54 -21.18 -12.37
C PRO A 141 6.43 -19.94 -12.28
N SER A 142 7.43 -19.79 -13.16
CA SER A 142 8.26 -18.59 -13.33
C SER A 142 7.49 -17.39 -13.94
N ASN A 143 6.25 -17.58 -14.41
CA ASN A 143 5.49 -16.64 -15.24
C ASN A 143 6.03 -16.49 -16.67
N GLU A 144 6.85 -17.44 -17.11
CA GLU A 144 7.39 -17.50 -18.46
C GLU A 144 6.71 -18.63 -19.24
N VAL A 145 6.53 -18.38 -20.54
CA VAL A 145 5.96 -19.36 -21.46
C VAL A 145 7.10 -20.13 -22.10
N HIS A 146 7.09 -21.45 -21.92
CA HIS A 146 8.00 -22.35 -22.60
C HIS A 146 7.27 -23.03 -23.75
N CYS A 147 7.68 -22.73 -24.99
CA CYS A 147 7.13 -23.33 -26.19
C CYS A 147 8.11 -24.34 -26.79
N VAL A 148 7.57 -25.45 -27.25
CA VAL A 148 8.26 -26.51 -27.99
C VAL A 148 7.61 -26.59 -29.37
N VAL A 149 8.43 -26.50 -30.40
CA VAL A 149 8.00 -26.70 -31.79
C VAL A 149 8.26 -28.16 -32.16
N ALA A 150 7.26 -28.82 -32.73
CA ALA A 150 7.39 -30.18 -33.20
C ALA A 150 8.24 -30.23 -34.47
N ASP A 151 9.37 -30.92 -34.40
CA ASP A 151 10.18 -31.27 -35.56
C ASP A 151 9.69 -32.58 -36.16
N CYS A 152 9.16 -32.52 -37.38
CA CYS A 152 8.66 -33.69 -38.09
C CYS A 152 9.80 -34.42 -38.81
N ALA A 153 9.83 -35.75 -38.67
CA ALA A 153 10.72 -36.57 -39.49
C ALA A 153 10.28 -36.51 -40.96
N VAL A 154 11.25 -36.56 -41.89
CA VAL A 154 10.97 -36.59 -43.33
C VAL A 154 10.32 -37.93 -43.68
N PRO A 155 9.09 -37.95 -44.23
CA PRO A 155 8.43 -39.20 -44.61
C PRO A 155 9.10 -39.81 -45.84
N GLU A 156 9.27 -41.13 -45.85
CA GLU A 156 9.75 -41.89 -47.03
C GLU A 156 8.60 -42.21 -48.00
N CYS A 157 7.81 -41.21 -48.42
CA CYS A 157 6.75 -41.42 -49.41
C CYS A 157 6.78 -40.37 -50.52
N VAL A 158 6.33 -40.77 -51.70
CA VAL A 158 6.33 -39.92 -52.91
C VAL A 158 5.35 -38.74 -52.76
N ASN A 159 4.26 -38.92 -52.01
CA ASN A 159 3.20 -37.93 -51.86
C ASN A 159 2.76 -37.78 -50.38
N PRO A 160 3.55 -37.07 -49.54
CA PRO A 160 3.14 -36.72 -48.19
C PRO A 160 1.95 -35.75 -48.23
N VAL A 161 0.93 -36.01 -47.41
CA VAL A 161 -0.27 -35.17 -47.30
C VAL A 161 -0.23 -34.40 -45.99
N TYR A 162 -0.39 -33.07 -46.07
CA TYR A 162 -0.47 -32.18 -44.90
C TYR A 162 -1.94 -31.94 -44.55
N GLU A 163 -2.33 -32.25 -43.32
CA GLU A 163 -3.67 -31.98 -42.80
C GLU A 163 -3.65 -30.76 -41.87
N PRO A 164 -4.68 -29.90 -41.88
CA PRO A 164 -4.67 -28.66 -41.08
C PRO A 164 -4.67 -28.90 -39.56
N GLU A 165 -5.15 -30.06 -39.11
CA GLU A 165 -5.24 -30.43 -37.68
C GLU A 165 -3.96 -31.10 -37.16
N GLN A 166 -3.05 -31.53 -38.06
CA GLN A 166 -1.84 -32.25 -37.70
C GLN A 166 -0.61 -31.44 -38.10
N CYS A 167 0.38 -31.38 -37.22
CA CYS A 167 1.64 -30.73 -37.56
C CYS A 167 2.39 -31.46 -38.68
N CYS A 168 2.49 -32.78 -38.54
CA CYS A 168 3.36 -33.58 -39.39
C CYS A 168 2.61 -34.17 -40.58
N PRO A 169 3.27 -34.25 -41.75
CA PRO A 169 2.70 -34.89 -42.92
C PRO A 169 2.49 -36.38 -42.67
N VAL A 170 1.40 -36.91 -43.23
CA VAL A 170 1.06 -38.33 -43.18
C VAL A 170 1.11 -38.94 -44.57
N CYS A 171 1.61 -40.16 -44.68
CA CYS A 171 1.54 -40.95 -45.91
C CYS A 171 0.24 -41.76 -45.90
N LYS A 172 -0.78 -41.28 -46.62
CA LYS A 172 -2.06 -42.00 -46.74
C LYS A 172 -1.98 -43.20 -47.68
N ASN A 173 -1.12 -43.11 -48.68
CA ASN A 173 -0.85 -44.17 -49.65
C ASN A 173 0.59 -44.61 -49.39
N GLY A 174 0.75 -45.74 -48.69
CA GLY A 174 2.04 -46.36 -48.41
C GLY A 174 2.75 -46.83 -49.67
#